data_AF-A0A838JC57-F1
#
_entry.id   AF-A0A838JC57-F1
#
_cell.length_a   1.000
_cell.length_b   1.000
_cell.length_c   1.000
_cell.angle_alpha   90.00
_cell.angle_beta   90.00
_cell.angle_gamma   90.00
#
_symmetry.space_group_name_H-M   'P 1'
#
loop_
_entity.id
_entity.type
_entity.pdbx_description
1 polymer ?
#
loop_
_entity_poly.entity_id
_entity_poly.type
_entity_poly.pdbx_seq_one_letter_code
_entity_poly.pdbx_strand_id
1 'polypeptide(L)'
;LQQQPHVHAWREAFRRFGSNPKKFPSSLEALLKRVLKGNELPAINRVVDIYNAISLEHLIPAGGEDWTKLASDLVLTVATGTEPFVVFHEGQENVTYPDKGEIIWADAEGVTCRRWNWRQCKRTQLTENTQHAYFVLDSLAPYTKEQLVAAGEGLAHHLRQISPDCTISTQILALV
;
A
#
# COMPACT_ATOMS: atom_id res chain seq x y z
N LEU A 1 15.09 -10.90 7.87
CA LEU A 1 13.83 -11.18 7.11
C LEU A 1 13.35 -12.61 7.20
N GLN A 2 14.21 -13.62 7.07
CA GLN A 2 13.78 -15.03 7.05
C GLN A 2 13.10 -15.52 8.35
N GLN A 3 13.17 -14.78 9.44
CA GLN A 3 12.52 -15.12 10.71
C GLN A 3 11.48 -14.07 11.14
N GLN A 4 11.23 -13.04 10.33
CA GLN A 4 10.26 -11.99 10.68
C GLN A 4 8.83 -12.49 10.44
N PRO A 5 7.99 -12.67 11.48
CA PRO A 5 6.68 -13.32 11.34
C PRO A 5 5.74 -12.56 10.42
N HIS A 6 5.72 -11.23 10.48
CA HIS A 6 4.85 -10.41 9.62
C HIS A 6 5.22 -10.54 8.13
N VAL A 7 6.52 -10.62 7.82
CA VAL A 7 6.99 -10.86 6.44
C VAL A 7 6.57 -12.25 5.96
N HIS A 8 6.59 -13.26 6.83
CA HIS A 8 6.12 -14.60 6.48
C HIS A 8 4.63 -14.66 6.21
N ALA A 9 3.81 -14.01 7.04
CA ALA A 9 2.37 -13.92 6.85
C ALA A 9 2.02 -13.34 5.46
N TRP A 10 2.68 -12.25 5.08
CA TRP A 10 2.51 -11.65 3.75
C TRP A 10 2.96 -12.56 2.61
N ARG A 11 4.09 -13.25 2.76
CA ARG A 11 4.54 -14.23 1.76
C ARG A 11 3.57 -15.38 1.60
N GLU A 12 2.99 -15.86 2.69
CA GLU A 12 1.98 -16.92 2.66
C GLU A 12 0.71 -16.45 1.96
N ALA A 13 0.18 -15.27 2.33
CA ALA A 13 -0.97 -14.68 1.66
C ALA A 13 -0.75 -14.55 0.15
N PHE A 14 0.42 -14.06 -0.27
CA PHE A 14 0.78 -13.94 -1.68
C PHE A 14 0.77 -15.29 -2.41
N ARG A 15 1.34 -16.34 -1.80
CA ARG A 15 1.29 -17.69 -2.37
C ARG A 15 -0.14 -18.21 -2.49
N ARG A 16 -1.01 -17.93 -1.51
CA ARG A 16 -2.40 -18.40 -1.49
C ARG A 16 -3.24 -17.85 -2.64
N PHE A 17 -2.99 -16.63 -3.09
CA PHE A 17 -3.64 -16.08 -4.29
C PHE A 17 -2.82 -16.28 -5.59
N GLY A 18 -1.79 -17.14 -5.57
CA GLY A 18 -1.01 -17.50 -6.75
C GLY A 18 0.10 -16.53 -7.14
N SER A 19 0.37 -15.48 -6.34
CA SER A 19 1.48 -14.57 -6.56
C SER A 19 2.79 -15.12 -5.99
N ASN A 20 3.88 -14.98 -6.75
CA ASN A 20 5.21 -15.34 -6.28
C ASN A 20 5.83 -14.19 -5.46
N PRO A 21 5.93 -14.30 -4.12
CA PRO A 21 6.43 -13.20 -3.27
C PRO A 21 7.93 -12.90 -3.46
N LYS A 22 8.68 -13.77 -4.15
CA LYS A 22 10.07 -13.44 -4.53
C LYS A 22 10.10 -12.46 -5.71
N LYS A 23 9.18 -12.61 -6.67
CA LYS A 23 9.06 -11.77 -7.87
C LYS A 23 8.27 -10.49 -7.57
N PHE A 24 7.23 -10.61 -6.75
CA PHE A 24 6.31 -9.55 -6.38
C PHE A 24 6.20 -9.48 -4.85
N PRO A 25 7.22 -8.95 -4.14
CA PRO A 25 7.18 -8.84 -2.68
C PRO A 25 6.10 -7.83 -2.25
N SER A 26 5.60 -7.96 -1.02
CA SER A 26 4.80 -6.89 -0.41
C SER A 26 5.62 -5.60 -0.28
N SER A 27 4.95 -4.45 -0.22
CA SER A 27 5.62 -3.15 -0.04
C SER A 27 6.56 -3.15 1.18
N LEU A 28 6.12 -3.70 2.31
CA LEU A 28 6.94 -3.89 3.51
C LEU A 28 8.23 -4.69 3.22
N GLU A 29 8.11 -5.86 2.58
CA GLU A 29 9.29 -6.69 2.29
C GLU A 29 10.24 -5.99 1.30
N ALA A 30 9.70 -5.24 0.34
CA ALA A 30 10.50 -4.45 -0.59
C ALA A 30 11.31 -3.36 0.13
N LEU A 31 10.68 -2.60 1.04
CA LEU A 31 11.32 -1.57 1.84
C LEU A 31 12.40 -2.18 2.75
N LEU A 32 12.08 -3.22 3.51
CA LEU A 32 13.04 -3.88 4.40
C LEU A 32 14.25 -4.44 3.65
N LYS A 33 14.05 -5.04 2.46
CA LYS A 33 15.15 -5.52 1.61
C LYS A 33 16.08 -4.38 1.19
N ARG A 34 15.55 -3.18 0.97
CA ARG A 34 16.35 -2.02 0.57
C ARG A 34 17.23 -1.55 1.74
N VAL A 35 16.63 -1.38 2.92
CA VAL A 35 17.35 -0.99 4.14
C VAL A 35 18.44 -2.01 4.50
N LEU A 36 18.13 -3.30 4.49
CA LEU A 36 19.09 -4.36 4.85
C LEU A 36 20.26 -4.52 3.86
N LYS A 37 20.13 -3.99 2.64
CA LYS A 37 21.22 -3.94 1.66
C LYS A 37 22.12 -2.72 1.84
N GLY A 38 21.85 -1.86 2.82
CA GLY A 38 22.57 -0.61 3.04
C GLY A 38 22.22 0.48 2.03
N ASN A 39 21.11 0.34 1.29
CA ASN A 39 20.68 1.33 0.32
C ASN A 39 19.84 2.40 1.02
N GLU A 40 20.05 3.67 0.65
CA GLU A 40 19.14 4.76 1.02
C GLU A 40 17.74 4.50 0.45
N LEU A 41 16.72 4.80 1.24
CA LEU A 41 15.34 4.83 0.74
C LEU A 41 15.20 5.98 -0.26
N PRO A 42 14.47 5.78 -1.37
CA PRO A 42 14.22 6.89 -2.29
C PRO A 42 13.38 7.94 -1.55
N ALA A 43 13.83 9.20 -1.55
CA ALA A 43 12.99 10.32 -1.14
C ALA A 43 11.98 10.57 -2.26
N ILE A 44 10.71 10.23 -2.03
CA ILE A 44 9.66 10.31 -3.06
C ILE A 44 8.92 11.64 -2.93
N ASN A 45 8.30 11.84 -1.78
CA ASN A 45 7.66 13.08 -1.34
C ASN A 45 7.37 12.94 0.16
N ARG A 46 7.10 14.05 0.84
CA ARG A 46 7.00 14.06 2.32
C ARG A 46 5.97 13.08 2.86
N VAL A 47 4.81 12.98 2.22
CA VAL A 47 3.71 12.12 2.67
C VAL A 47 4.03 10.65 2.42
N VAL A 48 4.62 10.34 1.26
CA VAL A 48 5.05 8.98 0.91
C VAL A 48 6.15 8.49 1.83
N ASP A 49 7.12 9.35 2.12
CA ASP A 49 8.24 9.02 2.98
C ASP A 49 7.76 8.76 4.42
N ILE A 50 6.74 9.48 4.91
CA ILE A 50 6.10 9.23 6.20
C ILE A 50 5.47 7.83 6.27
N TYR A 51 4.59 7.45 5.34
CA TYR A 51 3.96 6.12 5.45
C TYR A 51 4.95 4.98 5.18
N ASN A 52 6.01 5.21 4.41
CA ASN A 52 7.11 4.26 4.24
C ASN A 52 7.92 4.10 5.54
N ALA A 53 8.15 5.19 6.28
CA ALA A 53 8.76 5.14 7.61
C ALA A 53 7.88 4.37 8.60
N ILE A 54 6.57 4.65 8.63
CA ILE A 54 5.59 3.89 9.43
C ILE A 54 5.64 2.40 9.06
N SER A 55 5.73 2.08 7.77
CA SER A 55 5.81 0.69 7.33
C SER A 55 7.03 -0.03 7.93
N LEU A 56 8.17 0.65 7.99
CA LEU A 56 9.42 0.11 8.52
C LEU A 56 9.42 0.02 10.05
N GLU A 57 8.95 1.07 10.73
CA GLU A 57 8.89 1.16 12.18
C GLU A 57 7.91 0.14 12.77
N HIS A 58 6.73 0.04 12.17
CA HIS A 58 5.65 -0.81 12.66
C HIS A 58 5.59 -2.19 11.98
N LEU A 59 6.48 -2.46 11.00
CA LEU A 59 6.52 -3.73 10.25
C LEU A 59 5.17 -4.10 9.60
N ILE A 60 4.52 -3.13 8.97
CA ILE A 60 3.22 -3.27 8.30
C ILE A 60 3.26 -2.65 6.90
N PRO A 61 2.59 -3.20 5.88
CA PRO A 61 2.39 -2.49 4.62
C PRO A 61 1.46 -1.29 4.82
N ALA A 62 1.96 -0.09 4.53
CA ALA A 62 1.13 1.10 4.37
C ALA A 62 1.17 1.60 2.92
N GLY A 63 0.06 2.17 2.49
CA GLY A 63 -0.07 2.89 1.22
C GLY A 63 -1.06 4.03 1.34
N GLY A 64 -1.04 4.95 0.39
CA GLY A 64 -1.96 6.07 0.38
C GLY A 64 -2.37 6.48 -1.02
N GLU A 65 -3.63 6.90 -1.15
CA GLU A 65 -4.29 7.31 -2.39
C GLU A 65 -4.69 8.78 -2.26
N ASP A 66 -4.59 9.54 -3.34
CA ASP A 66 -5.23 10.85 -3.46
C ASP A 66 -6.74 10.61 -3.61
N TRP A 67 -7.50 10.91 -2.55
CA TRP A 67 -8.93 10.63 -2.50
C TRP A 67 -9.67 11.37 -3.61
N THR A 68 -9.23 12.58 -3.97
CA THR A 68 -9.89 13.36 -5.03
C THR A 68 -9.79 12.74 -6.42
N LYS A 69 -8.91 11.75 -6.59
CA LYS A 69 -8.68 11.04 -7.86
C LYS A 69 -9.29 9.64 -7.89
N LEU A 70 -9.92 9.20 -6.81
CA LEU A 70 -10.70 7.97 -6.77
C LEU A 70 -12.03 8.18 -7.49
N ALA A 71 -12.42 7.23 -8.34
CA ALA A 71 -13.68 7.27 -9.08
C ALA A 71 -14.87 6.69 -8.28
N SER A 72 -14.58 6.00 -7.18
CA SER A 72 -15.55 5.44 -6.23
C SER A 72 -14.87 5.12 -4.90
N ASP A 73 -15.60 4.53 -3.96
CA ASP A 73 -15.00 3.88 -2.81
C ASP A 73 -13.97 2.82 -3.24
N LEU A 74 -12.91 2.70 -2.43
CA LEU A 74 -11.84 1.74 -2.66
C LEU A 74 -12.28 0.34 -2.20
N VAL A 75 -12.14 -0.65 -3.08
CA VAL A 75 -12.56 -2.04 -2.83
C VAL A 75 -11.37 -3.00 -2.90
N LEU A 76 -11.26 -3.86 -1.89
CA LEU A 76 -10.35 -5.01 -1.91
C LEU A 76 -11.09 -6.18 -2.54
N THR A 77 -10.66 -6.63 -3.71
CA THR A 77 -11.39 -7.65 -4.47
C THR A 77 -10.46 -8.64 -5.17
N VAL A 78 -11.04 -9.73 -5.65
CA VAL A 78 -10.37 -10.72 -6.51
C VAL A 78 -10.53 -10.27 -7.96
N ALA A 79 -9.41 -10.04 -8.62
CA ALA A 79 -9.37 -9.61 -10.01
C ALA A 79 -9.96 -10.65 -10.96
N THR A 80 -10.81 -10.18 -11.86
CA THR A 80 -11.34 -10.95 -12.99
C THR A 80 -10.33 -11.06 -14.13
N GLY A 81 -9.39 -10.11 -14.19
CA GLY A 81 -8.38 -9.98 -15.26
C GLY A 81 -8.77 -8.99 -16.34
N THR A 82 -9.85 -8.24 -16.14
CA THR A 82 -10.32 -7.20 -17.09
C THR A 82 -10.21 -5.79 -16.51
N GLU A 83 -9.79 -5.65 -15.26
CA GLU A 83 -9.62 -4.36 -14.59
C GLU A 83 -8.40 -3.63 -15.16
N PRO A 84 -8.56 -2.43 -15.75
CA PRO A 84 -7.44 -1.73 -16.34
C PRO A 84 -6.44 -1.27 -15.26
N PHE A 85 -5.16 -1.38 -15.56
CA PHE A 85 -4.05 -0.88 -14.76
C PHE A 85 -3.07 -0.12 -15.65
N VAL A 86 -3.15 1.21 -15.59
CA VAL A 86 -2.29 2.11 -16.38
C VAL A 86 -0.87 2.08 -15.83
N VAL A 87 0.08 1.73 -16.68
CA VAL A 87 1.51 1.80 -16.41
C VAL A 87 2.16 2.79 -17.36
N PHE A 88 3.18 3.49 -16.84
CA PHE A 88 4.01 4.37 -17.65
C PHE A 88 5.34 3.65 -17.91
N HIS A 89 5.67 3.49 -19.18
CA HIS A 89 6.95 2.95 -19.62
C HIS A 89 7.51 3.88 -20.70
N GLU A 90 8.75 4.35 -20.53
CA GLU A 90 9.42 5.25 -21.48
C GLU A 90 8.59 6.49 -21.90
N GLY A 91 7.82 7.05 -20.96
CA GLY A 91 6.97 8.22 -21.20
C GLY A 91 5.65 7.93 -21.91
N GLN A 92 5.37 6.65 -22.23
CA GLN A 92 4.12 6.23 -22.84
C GLN A 92 3.20 5.53 -21.85
N GLU A 93 1.92 5.90 -21.89
CA GLU A 93 0.87 5.20 -21.18
C GLU A 93 0.54 3.89 -21.89
N ASN A 94 0.55 2.81 -21.11
CA ASN A 94 0.12 1.50 -21.56
C ASN A 94 -0.89 0.95 -20.54
N VAL A 95 -1.98 0.37 -21.04
CA VAL A 95 -2.94 -0.33 -20.19
C VAL A 95 -2.52 -1.78 -20.09
N THR A 96 -2.36 -2.25 -18.86
CA THR A 96 -2.14 -3.67 -18.54
C THR A 96 -3.26 -4.15 -17.64
N TYR A 97 -3.36 -5.46 -17.43
CA TYR A 97 -4.44 -6.06 -16.65
C TYR A 97 -3.88 -6.99 -15.57
N PRO A 98 -4.63 -7.23 -14.47
CA PRO A 98 -4.29 -8.25 -13.50
C PRO A 98 -4.37 -9.66 -14.03
N ASP A 99 -3.55 -10.55 -13.48
CA ASP A 99 -3.80 -11.96 -13.65
C ASP A 99 -5.11 -12.28 -12.93
N LYS A 100 -5.98 -13.07 -13.54
CA LYS A 100 -7.22 -13.52 -12.91
C LYS A 100 -6.90 -14.22 -11.58
N GLY A 101 -7.59 -13.83 -10.51
CA GLY A 101 -7.36 -14.37 -9.16
C GLY A 101 -6.40 -13.54 -8.30
N GLU A 102 -5.75 -12.52 -8.85
CA GLU A 102 -4.99 -11.58 -8.02
C GLU A 102 -5.88 -10.85 -7.03
N ILE A 103 -5.38 -10.62 -5.82
CA ILE A 103 -6.01 -9.67 -4.91
C ILE A 103 -5.57 -8.26 -5.31
N ILE A 104 -6.52 -7.34 -5.48
CA ILE A 104 -6.28 -5.96 -5.91
C ILE A 104 -7.07 -4.98 -5.05
N TRP A 105 -6.51 -3.78 -4.90
CA TRP A 105 -7.31 -2.60 -4.58
C TRP A 105 -7.77 -1.94 -5.88
N ALA A 106 -9.04 -1.59 -5.96
CA ALA A 106 -9.64 -1.00 -7.15
C ALA A 106 -10.71 0.04 -6.79
N ASP A 107 -11.03 0.89 -7.75
CA ASP A 107 -12.23 1.70 -7.77
C ASP A 107 -13.01 1.45 -9.09
N ALA A 108 -14.04 2.25 -9.36
CA ALA A 108 -14.86 2.11 -10.56
C ALA A 108 -14.10 2.28 -11.89
N GLU A 109 -12.93 2.92 -11.89
CA GLU A 109 -12.10 3.13 -13.08
C GLU A 109 -11.05 2.04 -13.29
N GLY A 110 -10.75 1.23 -12.26
CA GLY A 110 -9.85 0.09 -12.37
C GLY A 110 -8.93 -0.06 -11.17
N VAL A 111 -7.78 -0.70 -11.40
CA VAL A 111 -6.87 -1.08 -10.32
C VAL A 111 -6.09 0.14 -9.80
N THR A 112 -6.14 0.38 -8.49
CA THR A 112 -5.26 1.35 -7.81
C THR A 112 -4.00 0.68 -7.28
N CYS A 113 -4.09 -0.56 -6.78
CA CYS A 113 -2.94 -1.32 -6.31
C CYS A 113 -3.01 -2.79 -6.72
N ARG A 114 -1.93 -3.26 -7.36
CA ARG A 114 -1.76 -4.63 -7.83
C ARG A 114 -1.21 -5.54 -6.73
N ARG A 115 -1.64 -6.81 -6.75
CA ARG A 115 -1.20 -7.87 -5.84
C ARG A 115 -1.20 -7.37 -4.39
N TRP A 116 -2.37 -6.91 -3.96
CA TRP A 116 -2.72 -6.39 -2.64
C TRP A 116 -1.96 -5.13 -2.20
N ASN A 117 -0.63 -5.17 -2.15
CA ASN A 117 0.22 -4.05 -1.74
C ASN A 117 1.59 -4.06 -2.45
N TRP A 118 1.66 -4.59 -3.67
CA TRP A 118 2.92 -4.67 -4.42
C TRP A 118 3.18 -3.42 -5.28
N ARG A 119 2.21 -3.00 -6.09
CA ARG A 119 2.42 -1.91 -7.06
C ARG A 119 1.19 -1.04 -7.25
N GLN A 120 1.32 0.21 -6.84
CA GLN A 120 0.31 1.24 -7.02
C GLN A 120 0.30 1.78 -8.47
N CYS A 121 -0.86 2.25 -8.93
CA CYS A 121 -1.02 2.99 -10.16
C CYS A 121 -0.55 4.45 -9.99
N LYS A 122 -0.39 5.19 -11.08
CA LYS A 122 -0.10 6.63 -11.00
C LYS A 122 -1.34 7.50 -10.83
N ARG A 123 -2.51 7.05 -11.29
CA ARG A 123 -3.74 7.84 -11.35
C ARG A 123 -4.09 8.43 -9.98
N THR A 124 -4.01 7.60 -8.94
CA THR A 124 -4.38 7.95 -7.57
C THR A 124 -3.16 8.22 -6.68
N GLN A 125 -1.97 8.38 -7.25
CA GLN A 125 -0.76 8.59 -6.46
C GLN A 125 -0.83 9.90 -5.66
N LEU A 126 -0.28 9.85 -4.44
CA LEU A 126 -0.05 11.03 -3.62
C LEU A 126 1.03 11.93 -4.23
N THR A 127 0.80 13.23 -4.17
CA THR A 127 1.76 14.27 -4.60
C THR A 127 1.89 15.34 -3.52
N GLU A 128 2.87 16.22 -3.63
CA GLU A 128 3.02 17.38 -2.74
C GLU A 128 1.79 18.34 -2.78
N ASN A 129 0.93 18.22 -3.80
CA ASN A 129 -0.30 19.01 -3.93
C ASN A 129 -1.55 18.30 -3.37
N THR A 130 -1.43 17.06 -2.88
CA THR A 130 -2.60 16.31 -2.40
C THR A 130 -3.12 16.92 -1.09
N GLN A 131 -4.40 17.29 -1.09
CA GLN A 131 -5.08 17.87 0.09
C GLN A 131 -5.99 16.87 0.81
N HIS A 132 -6.46 15.84 0.10
CA HIS A 132 -7.28 14.78 0.66
C HIS A 132 -6.61 13.44 0.36
N ALA A 133 -6.08 12.80 1.41
CA ALA A 133 -5.39 11.52 1.31
C ALA A 133 -6.20 10.44 2.02
N TYR A 134 -6.24 9.25 1.42
CA TYR A 134 -6.80 8.04 2.01
C TYR A 134 -5.68 7.03 2.23
N PHE A 135 -5.47 6.56 3.46
CA PHE A 135 -4.39 5.63 3.79
C PHE A 135 -4.93 4.24 4.13
N VAL A 136 -4.24 3.21 3.66
CA VAL A 136 -4.58 1.81 3.90
C VAL A 136 -3.42 1.12 4.61
N LEU A 137 -3.71 0.53 5.77
CA LEU A 137 -2.81 -0.30 6.56
C LEU A 137 -3.47 -1.68 6.74
N ASP A 138 -3.18 -2.60 5.83
CA ASP A 138 -3.67 -3.97 5.94
C ASP A 138 -2.77 -4.79 6.86
N SER A 139 -3.37 -5.61 7.72
CA SER A 139 -2.65 -6.48 8.63
C SER A 139 -3.10 -7.93 8.51
N LEU A 140 -2.18 -8.85 8.80
CA LEU A 140 -2.40 -10.29 8.81
C LEU A 140 -1.87 -10.85 10.12
N ALA A 141 -2.53 -11.86 10.68
CA ALA A 141 -2.01 -12.58 11.84
C ALA A 141 -0.55 -13.02 11.58
N PRO A 142 0.36 -12.88 12.57
CA PRO A 142 0.10 -12.60 13.97
C PRO A 142 0.06 -11.10 14.35
N TYR A 143 -0.03 -10.20 13.37
CA TYR A 143 -0.13 -8.76 13.64
C TYR A 143 -1.44 -8.45 14.40
N THR A 144 -1.33 -7.88 15.60
CA THR A 144 -2.50 -7.67 16.46
C THR A 144 -3.26 -6.39 16.10
N LYS A 145 -4.49 -6.30 16.58
CA LYS A 145 -5.30 -5.10 16.43
C LYS A 145 -4.66 -3.89 17.13
N GLU A 146 -4.03 -4.11 18.29
CA GLU A 146 -3.35 -3.07 19.06
C GLU A 146 -2.14 -2.53 18.28
N GLN A 147 -1.37 -3.41 17.64
CA GLN A 147 -0.27 -2.98 16.75
C GLN A 147 -0.80 -2.16 15.56
N LEU A 148 -1.95 -2.56 14.99
CA LEU A 148 -2.57 -1.84 13.87
C LEU A 148 -3.03 -0.44 14.28
N VAL A 149 -3.67 -0.33 15.46
CA VAL A 149 -4.05 0.96 16.05
C VAL A 149 -2.81 1.83 16.24
N ALA A 150 -1.75 1.30 16.85
CA ALA A 150 -0.52 2.03 17.10
C ALA A 150 0.13 2.55 15.80
N ALA A 151 0.14 1.74 14.73
CA ALA A 151 0.67 2.15 13.43
C ALA A 151 -0.16 3.28 12.80
N GLY A 152 -1.50 3.20 12.91
CA GLY A 152 -2.40 4.26 12.45
C GLY A 152 -2.24 5.57 13.23
N GLU A 153 -2.06 5.48 14.55
CA GLU A 153 -1.79 6.64 15.41
C GLU A 153 -0.43 7.27 15.12
N GLY A 154 0.61 6.46 14.90
CA GLY A 154 1.94 6.92 14.48
C GLY A 154 1.88 7.68 13.15
N LEU A 155 1.17 7.13 12.16
CA LEU A 155 0.94 7.81 10.88
C LEU A 155 0.23 9.15 11.09
N ALA A 156 -0.85 9.16 11.87
CA ALA A 156 -1.61 10.38 12.15
C ALA A 156 -0.77 11.43 12.89
N HIS A 157 0.13 11.02 13.78
CA HIS A 157 1.06 11.91 14.47
C HIS A 157 1.99 12.61 13.48
N HIS A 158 2.67 11.86 12.60
CA HIS A 158 3.61 12.45 11.65
C HIS A 158 2.93 13.30 10.57
N LEU A 159 1.71 12.95 10.14
CA LEU A 159 0.95 13.78 9.22
C LEU A 159 0.64 15.16 9.82
N ARG A 160 0.26 15.22 11.12
CA ARG A 160 0.04 16.50 11.82
C ARG A 160 1.31 17.34 11.97
N GLN A 161 2.50 16.72 12.00
CA GLN A 161 3.76 17.48 12.07
C GLN A 161 4.05 18.25 10.78
N ILE A 162 3.61 17.73 9.62
CA ILE A 162 3.84 18.37 8.33
C ILE A 162 2.62 19.18 7.84
N SER A 163 1.44 18.90 8.40
CA SER A 163 0.18 19.62 8.13
C SER A 163 -0.60 19.78 9.44
N PRO A 164 -0.28 20.81 10.26
CA PRO A 164 -0.87 20.98 11.59
C PRO A 164 -2.39 21.11 11.61
N ASP A 165 -2.97 21.68 10.54
CA ASP A 165 -4.40 21.93 10.42
C ASP A 165 -5.18 20.76 9.79
N CYS A 166 -4.51 19.65 9.49
CA CYS A 166 -5.18 18.48 8.92
C CYS A 166 -6.19 17.87 9.89
N THR A 167 -7.36 17.50 9.36
CA THR A 167 -8.33 16.68 10.08
C THR A 167 -8.13 15.22 9.70
N ILE A 168 -8.07 14.32 10.68
CA ILE A 168 -7.83 12.89 10.46
C ILE A 168 -8.96 12.09 11.12
N SER A 169 -9.64 11.28 10.33
CA SER A 169 -10.57 10.25 10.78
C SER A 169 -9.99 8.87 10.53
N THR A 170 -10.18 7.95 11.47
CA THR A 170 -9.71 6.57 11.35
C THR A 170 -10.87 5.59 11.52
N GLN A 171 -10.82 4.50 10.78
CA GLN A 171 -11.78 3.40 10.91
C GLN A 171 -11.04 2.08 10.82
N ILE A 172 -11.37 1.13 11.70
CA ILE A 172 -10.90 -0.24 11.60
C ILE A 172 -11.98 -1.06 10.91
N LEU A 173 -11.62 -1.63 9.77
CA LEU A 173 -12.47 -2.58 9.06
C LEU A 173 -12.17 -3.99 9.60
N ALA A 174 -13.22 -4.70 10.01
CA ALA A 174 -13.12 -6.14 10.27
C ALA A 174 -13.59 -6.86 9.01
N LEU A 175 -12.85 -7.88 8.57
CA LEU A 175 -13.39 -8.86 7.64
C LEU A 175 -14.47 -9.63 8.40
N VAL A 176 -15.72 -9.49 7.96
CA VAL A 176 -16.88 -10.24 8.48
C VAL A 176 -16.80 -11.68 8.03
#